data_AF-A0A7W0HVX7-F1
#
_entry.id   AF-A0A7W0HVX7-F1
#
_cell.length_a   1.000
_cell.length_b   1.000
_cell.length_c   1.000
_cell.angle_alpha   90.00
_cell.angle_beta   90.00
_cell.angle_gamma   90.00
#
_symmetry.space_group_name_H-M   'P 1'
#
loop_
_entity.id
_entity.type
_entity.pdbx_description
1 polymer ?
#
loop_
_entity_poly.entity_id
_entity_poly.type
_entity_poly.pdbx_seq_one_letter_code
_entity_poly.pdbx_strand_id
1 'polypeptide(L)' 'MLIYDERHLRSILEEYTQPYNNHRPHQSRQQRPPDQDEHVVVPMEGQIQRRTVLSGAIIEYHRAA' A
#
# COMPACT_ATOMS: atom_id res chain seq x y z
N MET A 1 8.61 2.08 -14.04
CA MET A 1 7.66 1.03 -14.49
C MET A 1 6.97 1.52 -15.73
N LEU A 2 6.98 0.74 -16.80
CA LEU A 2 6.28 1.05 -18.05
C LEU A 2 5.22 -0.02 -18.26
N ILE A 3 4.00 0.40 -18.60
CA ILE A 3 2.89 -0.50 -18.89
C ILE A 3 2.92 -0.78 -20.39
N TYR A 4 3.02 -2.05 -20.77
CA TYR A 4 3.30 -2.45 -22.16
C TYR A 4 2.08 -3.04 -22.87
N ASP A 5 1.16 -3.65 -22.12
CA ASP A 5 -0.08 -4.23 -22.64
C ASP A 5 -1.17 -4.28 -21.55
N GLU A 6 -2.38 -4.70 -21.92
CA GLU A 6 -3.52 -4.79 -21.02
C GLU A 6 -3.33 -5.83 -19.90
N ARG A 7 -2.70 -6.98 -20.21
CA ARG A 7 -2.48 -8.04 -19.22
C ARG A 7 -1.51 -7.56 -18.16
N HIS A 8 -0.45 -6.88 -18.57
CA HIS A 8 0.49 -6.24 -17.68
C HIS A 8 -0.20 -5.15 -16.84
N LEU A 9 -1.02 -4.30 -17.45
CA LEU A 9 -1.80 -3.30 -16.72
C LEU A 9 -2.68 -3.95 -15.64
N ARG A 10 -3.37 -5.04 -15.95
CA ARG A 10 -4.23 -5.74 -15.00
C ARG A 10 -3.44 -6.26 -13.79
N SER A 11 -2.29 -6.89 -14.03
CA SER A 11 -1.40 -7.34 -12.95
C SER A 11 -0.91 -6.17 -12.09
N ILE A 12 -0.54 -5.05 -12.72
CA ILE A 12 -0.13 -3.84 -12.00
C ILE A 12 -1.27 -3.29 -11.16
N LEU A 13 -2.49 -3.24 -11.67
CA LEU A 13 -3.65 -2.74 -10.93
C LEU A 13 -3.98 -3.65 -9.75
N GLU A 14 -3.95 -4.97 -9.93
CA GLU A 14 -4.17 -5.92 -8.84
C GLU A 14 -3.15 -5.73 -7.69
N GLU A 15 -1.87 -5.56 -8.02
CA GLU A 15 -0.83 -5.31 -7.03
C GLU A 15 -0.92 -3.90 -6.43
N TYR A 16 -1.38 -2.91 -7.19
CA TYR A 16 -1.48 -1.51 -6.74
C TYR A 16 -2.69 -1.26 -5.81
N THR A 17 -3.83 -1.88 -6.09
CA THR A 17 -5.08 -1.58 -5.38
C THR A 17 -5.02 -1.94 -3.91
N GLN A 18 -4.37 -3.06 -3.55
CA GLN A 18 -4.32 -3.53 -2.17
C GLN A 18 -3.57 -2.54 -1.24
N PRO A 19 -2.35 -2.07 -1.55
CA PRO A 19 -1.71 -1.02 -0.75
C PRO A 19 -2.45 0.31 -0.75
N TYR A 20 -3.02 0.70 -1.89
CA TYR A 20 -3.74 1.97 -2.03
C TYR A 20 -4.94 2.04 -1.07
N ASN A 21 -5.71 0.96 -1.00
CA ASN A 21 -6.91 0.88 -0.19
C ASN A 21 -6.63 0.62 1.29
N ASN A 22 -5.63 -0.22 1.61
CA ASN A 22 -5.48 -0.73 2.98
C ASN A 22 -4.43 0.02 3.80
N HIS A 23 -3.43 0.64 3.15
CA HIS A 23 -2.23 1.11 3.87
C HIS A 23 -1.82 2.54 3.54
N ARG A 24 -2.13 3.04 2.33
CA ARG A 24 -1.67 4.38 1.95
C ARG A 24 -2.45 5.46 2.69
N PRO A 25 -1.76 6.46 3.26
CA PRO A 25 -2.41 7.59 3.86
C PRO A 25 -2.94 8.54 2.77
N HIS A 26 -4.20 8.94 2.89
CA HIS A 26 -4.83 9.91 1.96
C HIS A 26 -5.10 11.22 2.69
N GLN A 27 -4.56 12.32 2.16
CA GLN A 27 -4.64 13.64 2.81
C GLN A 27 -6.09 14.09 3.04
N SER A 28 -6.98 13.88 2.06
CA SER A 28 -8.40 14.20 2.16
C SER A 28 -9.15 13.38 3.22
N ARG A 29 -8.57 12.25 3.66
CA ARG A 29 -9.10 11.36 4.70
C ARG A 29 -8.32 11.45 6.01
N GLN A 30 -7.68 12.59 6.29
CA GLN A 30 -6.87 12.76 7.51
C GLN A 30 -5.78 11.69 7.63
N GLN A 31 -5.13 11.36 6.51
CA GLN A 31 -4.11 10.32 6.39
C GLN A 31 -4.62 8.88 6.60
N ARG A 32 -5.94 8.63 6.52
CA ARG A 32 -6.51 7.28 6.61
C ARG A 32 -6.64 6.62 5.22
N PRO A 33 -6.25 5.34 5.06
CA PRO A 33 -6.62 4.51 3.92
C PRO A 33 -8.14 4.37 3.75
N PRO A 34 -8.61 4.07 2.52
CA PRO A 34 -9.99 3.76 2.21
C PRO A 34 -10.63 2.71 3.12
N ASP A 35 -9.93 1.59 3.27
CA ASP A 35 -10.41 0.37 3.92
C ASP A 35 -9.95 0.29 5.39
N GLN A 36 -9.40 1.38 5.93
CA GLN A 36 -9.05 1.41 7.35
C GLN A 36 -10.31 1.39 8.19
N ASP A 37 -10.50 0.27 8.90
CA ASP A 37 -11.49 0.13 9.95
C ASP A 37 -11.14 1.08 11.11
N GLU A 38 -12.11 1.86 11.58
CA GLU A 38 -11.93 2.87 12.63
C GLU A 38 -11.46 2.25 13.96
N HIS A 39 -11.67 0.94 14.15
CA HIS A 39 -11.27 0.21 15.34
C HIS A 39 -9.88 -0.45 15.25
N VAL A 40 -9.22 -0.41 14.09
CA VAL A 40 -7.88 -1.01 13.95
C VAL A 40 -6.83 -0.05 14.51
N VAL A 41 -6.31 -0.39 15.69
CA VAL A 41 -5.15 0.27 16.28
C VAL A 41 -3.91 -0.18 15.54
N VAL A 42 -3.31 0.72 14.76
CA VAL A 42 -1.99 0.47 14.18
C VAL A 42 -0.96 0.44 15.31
N PRO A 43 -0.20 -0.65 15.50
CA PRO A 43 0.81 -0.74 16.54
C PRO A 43 1.78 0.45 16.43
N MET A 44 1.99 1.18 17.53
CA MET A 44 2.97 2.27 17.59
C MET A 44 4.40 1.78 17.84
N GLU A 45 4.54 0.51 18.23
CA GLU A 45 5.79 -0.15 18.57
C GLU A 45 6.13 -1.21 17.53
N GLY A 46 7.40 -1.62 17.47
CA GLY A 46 7.88 -2.64 16.53
C GLY A 46 8.81 -2.10 15.45
N GLN A 47 9.62 -3.00 14.89
CA GLN A 47 10.61 -2.66 13.86
C GLN A 47 9.91 -2.26 12.56
N ILE A 48 10.34 -1.14 11.98
CA ILE A 48 9.89 -0.73 10.64
C ILE A 48 10.61 -1.60 9.62
N GLN A 49 9.83 -2.33 8.82
CA GLN A 49 10.29 -3.11 7.69
C GLN A 49 9.94 -2.42 6.39
N ARG A 50 10.89 -2.48 5.45
CA ARG A 50 10.75 -1.95 4.10
C ARG A 50 10.48 -3.12 3.15
N ARG A 51 9.48 -2.98 2.30
CA ARG A 51 9.28 -3.85 1.14
C ARG A 51 9.16 -3.03 -0.12
N THR A 52 9.47 -3.65 -1.26
CA THR A 52 9.36 -3.01 -2.56
C THR A 52 8.30 -3.77 -3.36
N VAL A 53 7.37 -3.02 -3.97
CA VAL A 53 6.26 -3.56 -4.76
C VAL A 53 6.25 -2.90 -6.14
N LEU A 54 5.37 -3.36 -7.03
CA LEU A 54 5.26 -2.94 -8.43
C LEU A 54 6.62 -2.98 -9.14
N SER A 55 7.30 -4.12 -9.06
CA SER A 55 8.60 -4.36 -9.70
C SER A 55 9.65 -3.28 -9.41
N GLY A 56 9.67 -2.74 -8.20
CA GLY A 56 10.64 -1.69 -7.83
C GLY A 56 10.06 -0.29 -7.73
N ALA A 57 8.88 -0.04 -8.30
CA ALA A 57 8.38 1.31 -8.48
C ALA A 57 7.85 1.94 -7.20
N ILE A 58 7.41 1.12 -6.24
CA ILE A 58 6.88 1.60 -4.96
C ILE A 58 7.64 0.95 -3.83
N ILE A 59 8.01 1.78 -2.85
CA ILE A 59 8.55 1.33 -1.58
C ILE A 59 7.49 1.52 -0.51
N GLU A 60 7.28 0.49 0.30
CA GLU A 60 6.34 0.48 1.40
C GLU A 60 7.05 0.24 2.72
N TYR A 61 6.51 0.85 3.76
CA TYR A 61 7.00 0.73 5.12
C TYR A 61 5.85 0.20 5.98
N HIS A 62 6.11 -0.88 6.71
CA HIS A 62 5.16 -1.48 7.64
C HIS A 62 5.87 -1.83 8.94
N ARG A 63 5.12 -2.03 10.02
CA ARG A 63 5.67 -2.53 11.28
C ARG A 63 5.53 -4.05 11.33
N ALA A 64 6.60 -4.71 11.76
CA ALA A 64 6.54 -6.13 12.10
C ALA A 64 5.62 -6.34 13.32
N ALA A 65 4.86 -7.44 13.31
CA ALA A 65 4.02 -7.86 14.43
C ALA A 65 4.85 -8.32 15.62
#